data_AF-A0A1I0NRS0-F1
#
_entry.id   AF-A0A1I0NRS0-F1
#
_cell.length_a   1.000
_cell.length_b   1.000
_cell.length_c   1.000
_cell.angle_alpha   90.00
_cell.angle_beta   90.00
_cell.angle_gamma   90.00
#
_symmetry.space_group_name_H-M   'P 1'
#
loop_
_entity.id
_entity.type
_entity.pdbx_description
1 polymer ?
#
loop_
_entity_poly.entity_id
_entity_poly.type
_entity_poly.pdbx_seq_one_letter_code
_entity_poly.pdbx_strand_id
1 'polypeptide(L)'
;MRRIITALMITVFALGVFGCSKPEPESEPDPHQLTLEKVVELSSKGEDLTWEDFEEYHGVECGSGLYIVKYDIDDDYELVIGGASATGTPMYINLVRKDSEDESGFIDIRTEDVQAFIEEG
;
A
#
# COMPACT_ATOMS: atom_id res chain seq x y z
N MET A 1 -56.58 51.31 7.78
CA MET A 1 -56.69 50.37 8.91
C MET A 1 -55.31 49.74 9.13
N ARG A 2 -54.72 49.98 10.33
CA ARG A 2 -53.58 49.32 11.06
C ARG A 2 -52.48 48.65 10.21
N ARG A 3 -51.18 49.04 10.15
CA ARG A 3 -50.18 49.55 11.14
C ARG A 3 -50.09 48.77 12.45
N ILE A 4 -49.24 47.72 12.53
CA ILE A 4 -48.54 47.16 13.72
C ILE A 4 -47.35 46.32 13.18
N ILE A 5 -46.07 46.71 13.23
CA ILE A 5 -45.08 46.73 14.34
C ILE A 5 -44.64 45.33 14.81
N THR A 6 -43.39 45.00 14.50
CA THR A 6 -42.34 44.31 15.29
C THR A 6 -42.67 43.02 16.06
N ALA A 7 -41.95 41.93 15.73
CA ALA A 7 -41.27 41.09 16.73
C ALA A 7 -40.18 40.24 16.07
N LEU A 8 -38.94 40.65 16.35
CA LEU A 8 -37.71 39.90 16.19
C LEU A 8 -37.81 38.62 17.06
N MET A 9 -38.06 37.45 16.46
CA MET A 9 -37.86 36.16 17.16
C MET A 9 -36.45 35.68 16.85
N ILE A 10 -35.49 36.21 17.60
CA ILE A 10 -34.21 35.55 17.81
C ILE A 10 -34.51 34.30 18.63
N THR A 11 -34.72 33.17 17.95
CA THR A 11 -34.61 31.86 18.58
C THR A 11 -33.14 31.50 18.61
N VAL A 12 -32.49 31.86 19.72
CA VAL A 12 -31.22 31.27 20.14
C VAL A 12 -31.49 29.79 20.39
N PHE A 13 -31.28 28.94 19.39
CA PHE A 13 -31.08 27.51 19.64
C PHE A 13 -29.59 27.31 19.91
N ALA A 14 -29.19 27.69 21.12
CA ALA A 14 -27.93 27.24 21.70
C ALA A 14 -28.02 25.71 21.87
N LEU A 15 -26.91 25.04 21.57
CA LEU A 15 -26.66 23.60 21.71
C LEU A 15 -27.12 22.72 20.53
N GLY A 16 -26.83 23.17 19.31
CA GLY A 16 -26.45 22.24 18.25
C GLY A 16 -24.94 22.14 18.26
N VAL A 17 -24.41 21.03 18.77
CA VAL A 17 -23.00 20.66 18.64
C VAL A 17 -22.66 20.71 17.16
N PHE A 18 -22.11 21.84 16.68
CA PHE A 18 -21.13 21.78 15.62
C PHE A 18 -19.98 21.03 16.27
N GLY A 19 -20.09 19.70 16.25
CA GLY A 19 -18.92 18.86 16.20
C GLY A 19 -18.11 19.47 15.09
N CYS A 20 -17.02 20.15 15.44
CA CYS A 20 -15.87 20.16 14.58
C CYS A 20 -15.67 18.68 14.29
N SER A 21 -16.09 18.21 13.11
CA SER A 21 -15.52 17.00 12.54
C SER A 21 -14.05 17.34 12.41
N LYS A 22 -13.32 17.10 13.50
CA LYS A 22 -11.88 17.05 13.51
C LYS A 22 -11.59 16.09 12.36
N PRO A 23 -10.92 16.53 11.28
CA PRO A 23 -10.47 15.58 10.28
C PRO A 23 -9.74 14.50 11.09
N GLU A 24 -10.23 13.27 10.95
CA GLU A 24 -9.58 12.11 11.52
C GLU A 24 -8.11 12.25 11.12
N PRO A 25 -7.17 12.25 12.07
CA PRO A 25 -5.78 12.40 11.71
C PRO A 25 -5.51 11.30 10.69
N GLU A 26 -5.20 11.72 9.47
CA GLU A 26 -4.66 10.88 8.41
C GLU A 26 -3.63 10.03 9.14
N SER A 27 -3.89 8.71 9.23
CA SER A 27 -3.07 7.82 10.04
C SER A 27 -1.62 8.03 9.63
N GLU A 28 -0.74 8.27 10.60
CA GLU A 28 0.71 8.36 10.34
C GLU A 28 1.12 7.20 9.42
N PRO A 29 1.90 7.45 8.36
CA PRO A 29 2.25 6.42 7.39
C PRO A 29 2.88 5.22 8.11
N ASP A 30 2.37 4.02 7.86
CA ASP A 30 2.89 2.80 8.47
C ASP A 30 4.32 2.56 7.97
N PRO A 31 5.36 2.66 8.82
CA PRO A 31 6.74 2.50 8.39
C PRO A 31 7.06 1.08 7.91
N HIS A 32 6.20 0.11 8.21
CA HIS A 32 6.36 -1.29 7.79
C HIS A 32 5.53 -1.62 6.55
N GLN A 33 4.84 -0.63 5.95
CA GLN A 33 4.22 -0.79 4.64
C GLN A 33 5.29 -0.72 3.55
N LEU A 34 5.38 -1.75 2.70
CA LEU A 34 6.29 -1.73 1.56
C LEU A 34 5.76 -0.75 0.50
N THR A 35 6.64 0.04 -0.10
CA THR A 35 6.28 1.01 -1.16
C THR A 35 6.99 0.69 -2.47
N LEU A 36 6.44 1.13 -3.60
CA LEU A 36 7.11 1.01 -4.91
C LEU A 36 8.50 1.67 -4.91
N GLU A 37 8.63 2.84 -4.26
CA GLU A 37 9.91 3.55 -4.13
C GLU A 37 10.96 2.68 -3.44
N LYS A 38 10.55 1.95 -2.40
CA LYS A 38 11.43 1.00 -1.71
C LYS A 38 11.76 -0.22 -2.58
N VAL A 39 10.81 -0.74 -3.36
CA VAL A 39 11.07 -1.84 -4.32
C VAL A 39 12.11 -1.41 -5.37
N VAL A 40 12.02 -0.19 -5.89
CA VAL A 40 13.01 0.38 -6.82
C VAL A 40 14.37 0.57 -6.14
N GLU A 41 14.42 0.97 -4.88
CA GLU A 41 15.68 1.04 -4.13
C GLU A 41 16.31 -0.35 -3.94
N LEU A 42 15.51 -1.32 -3.52
CA LEU A 42 15.94 -2.69 -3.25
C LEU A 42 16.40 -3.43 -4.51
N SER A 43 15.75 -3.20 -5.65
CA SER A 43 16.11 -3.84 -6.93
C SER A 43 17.56 -3.55 -7.37
N SER A 44 18.14 -2.44 -6.92
CA SER A 44 19.55 -2.10 -7.18
C SER A 44 20.56 -3.13 -6.62
N LYS A 45 20.14 -3.95 -5.65
CA LYS A 45 20.94 -5.07 -5.12
C LYS A 45 20.98 -6.27 -6.07
N GLY A 46 20.04 -6.38 -7.01
CA GLY A 46 19.97 -7.49 -7.96
C GLY A 46 19.94 -8.85 -7.28
N GLU A 47 20.78 -9.77 -7.73
CA GLU A 47 20.89 -11.13 -7.19
C GLU A 47 21.38 -11.21 -5.73
N ASP A 48 21.86 -10.11 -5.15
CA ASP A 48 22.24 -10.07 -3.73
C ASP A 48 21.02 -9.90 -2.80
N LEU A 49 19.80 -9.73 -3.33
CA LEU A 49 18.57 -9.68 -2.55
C LEU A 49 18.27 -11.00 -1.82
N THR A 50 17.88 -10.87 -0.56
CA THR A 50 17.57 -11.98 0.35
C THR A 50 16.23 -11.76 1.05
N TRP A 51 15.76 -12.77 1.79
CA TRP A 51 14.55 -12.63 2.63
C TRP A 51 14.71 -11.54 3.71
N GLU A 52 15.91 -11.38 4.26
CA GLU A 52 16.20 -10.42 5.34
C GLU A 52 15.95 -8.98 4.90
N ASP A 53 16.11 -8.67 3.61
CA ASP A 53 15.84 -7.35 3.04
C ASP A 53 14.35 -6.96 3.11
N PHE A 54 13.45 -7.93 3.35
CA PHE A 54 12.01 -7.73 3.41
C PHE A 54 11.38 -8.06 4.77
N GLU A 55 12.17 -8.50 5.76
CA GLU A 55 11.66 -8.91 7.08
C GLU A 55 11.00 -7.77 7.86
N GLU A 56 11.37 -6.53 7.59
CA GLU A 56 10.79 -5.36 8.25
C GLU A 56 9.40 -4.98 7.73
N TYR A 57 8.96 -5.52 6.59
CA TYR A 57 7.67 -5.14 5.98
C TYR A 57 6.56 -6.13 6.31
N HIS A 58 5.31 -5.66 6.27
CA HIS A 58 4.13 -6.49 6.49
C HIS A 58 3.93 -7.50 5.34
N GLY A 59 4.41 -8.73 5.56
CA GLY A 59 4.25 -9.85 4.65
C GLY A 59 3.24 -10.89 5.14
N VAL A 60 2.48 -11.49 4.23
CA VAL A 60 1.58 -12.61 4.51
C VAL A 60 2.12 -13.88 3.87
N GLU A 61 2.42 -14.89 4.68
CA GLU A 61 2.78 -16.22 4.19
C GLU A 61 1.54 -16.93 3.63
N CYS A 62 1.59 -17.34 2.36
CA CYS A 62 0.46 -17.97 1.68
C CYS A 62 0.82 -19.22 0.86
N GLY A 63 2.04 -19.74 1.03
CA GLY A 63 2.55 -20.87 0.26
C GLY A 63 1.96 -22.23 0.66
N SER A 64 1.92 -23.16 -0.30
CA SER A 64 1.67 -24.58 -0.05
C SER A 64 2.74 -25.41 -0.74
N GLY A 65 3.68 -25.94 0.05
CA GLY A 65 4.85 -26.68 -0.44
C GLY A 65 6.08 -25.78 -0.67
N LEU A 66 5.90 -24.60 -1.27
CA LEU A 66 6.90 -23.53 -1.27
C LEU A 66 6.64 -22.56 -0.11
N TYR A 67 7.71 -21.93 0.38
CA TYR A 67 7.60 -20.75 1.23
C TYR A 67 7.36 -19.54 0.34
N ILE A 68 6.20 -18.90 0.50
CA ILE A 68 5.78 -17.75 -0.31
C ILE A 68 5.27 -16.67 0.62
N VAL A 69 5.82 -15.47 0.49
CA VAL A 69 5.38 -14.27 1.21
C VAL A 69 4.89 -13.24 0.21
N LYS A 70 3.69 -12.71 0.46
CA LYS A 70 3.10 -11.60 -0.29
C LYS A 70 3.16 -10.32 0.53
N TYR A 71 3.62 -9.25 -0.10
CA TYR A 71 3.64 -7.91 0.46
C TYR A 71 2.69 -7.04 -0.35
N ASP A 72 1.64 -6.56 0.30
CA ASP A 72 0.78 -5.55 -0.28
C ASP A 72 1.58 -4.25 -0.44
N ILE A 73 1.50 -3.58 -1.60
CA ILE A 73 2.19 -2.30 -1.82
C ILE A 73 1.16 -1.17 -1.86
N ASP A 74 0.23 -1.25 -2.80
CA ASP A 74 -0.88 -0.33 -3.01
C ASP A 74 -2.04 -1.03 -3.75
N ASP A 75 -3.03 -0.30 -4.27
CA ASP A 75 -4.18 -0.89 -4.96
C ASP A 75 -3.79 -1.66 -6.25
N ASP A 76 -2.66 -1.33 -6.87
CA ASP A 76 -2.26 -1.81 -8.19
C ASP A 76 -1.17 -2.90 -8.11
N TYR A 77 -0.34 -2.87 -7.06
CA TYR A 77 0.84 -3.73 -6.95
C TYR A 77 0.91 -4.58 -5.69
N GLU A 78 1.48 -5.77 -5.82
CA GLU A 78 2.00 -6.58 -4.72
C GLU A 78 3.42 -7.08 -5.05
N LEU A 79 4.24 -7.33 -4.02
CA LEU A 79 5.49 -8.07 -4.17
C LEU A 79 5.28 -9.53 -3.72
N VAL A 80 5.72 -10.49 -4.52
CA VAL A 80 5.64 -11.92 -4.20
C VAL A 80 7.02 -12.53 -4.20
N ILE A 81 7.46 -13.00 -3.04
CA ILE A 81 8.75 -13.67 -2.86
C ILE A 81 8.50 -15.14 -2.61
N GLY A 82 9.17 -16.02 -3.37
CA GLY A 82 9.00 -17.45 -3.23
C GLY A 82 10.31 -18.21 -3.22
N GLY A 83 10.37 -19.29 -2.45
CA GLY A 83 11.49 -20.22 -2.42
C GLY A 83 11.17 -21.53 -1.72
N ALA A 84 12.16 -22.41 -1.64
CA ALA A 84 12.01 -23.72 -0.99
C ALA A 84 11.76 -23.61 0.53
N SER A 85 12.24 -22.54 1.15
CA SER A 85 12.15 -22.27 2.58
C SER A 85 12.35 -20.78 2.87
N ALA A 86 12.02 -20.35 4.10
CA ALA A 86 12.37 -19.02 4.63
C ALA A 86 13.88 -18.81 4.84
N THR A 87 14.70 -19.83 4.59
CA THR A 87 16.16 -19.78 4.65
C THR A 87 16.73 -20.15 3.29
N GLY A 88 17.83 -19.50 2.90
CA GLY A 88 18.44 -19.64 1.57
C GLY A 88 18.01 -18.56 0.57
N THR A 89 18.47 -18.66 -0.68
CA THR A 89 18.19 -17.66 -1.72
C THR A 89 16.74 -17.78 -2.22
N PRO A 90 15.99 -16.66 -2.32
CA PRO A 90 14.71 -16.65 -3.00
C PRO A 90 14.83 -17.22 -4.43
N MET A 91 13.87 -18.04 -4.82
CA MET A 91 13.79 -18.55 -6.20
C MET A 91 13.35 -17.45 -7.16
N TYR A 92 12.44 -16.58 -6.70
CA TYR A 92 11.95 -15.41 -7.42
C TYR A 92 11.58 -14.29 -6.44
N ILE A 93 11.65 -13.04 -6.93
CA ILE A 93 11.22 -11.84 -6.21
C ILE A 93 10.43 -10.98 -7.20
N ASN A 94 9.12 -11.23 -7.28
CA ASN A 94 8.30 -10.68 -8.35
C ASN A 94 7.54 -9.44 -7.90
N LEU A 95 7.64 -8.35 -8.65
CA LEU A 95 6.66 -7.26 -8.60
C LEU A 95 5.51 -7.62 -9.52
N VAL A 96 4.28 -7.63 -9.00
CA VAL A 96 3.09 -8.13 -9.68
C VAL A 96 2.02 -7.04 -9.75
N ARG A 97 1.44 -6.83 -10.93
CA ARG A 97 0.21 -6.04 -11.14
C ARG A 97 -1.00 -6.89 -10.77
N LYS A 98 -1.83 -6.39 -9.85
CA LYS A 98 -2.99 -7.11 -9.31
C LYS A 98 -4.13 -7.27 -10.32
N ASP A 99 -4.19 -6.42 -11.33
CA ASP A 99 -5.24 -6.41 -12.35
C ASP A 99 -4.89 -7.25 -13.59
N SER A 100 -3.64 -7.72 -13.71
CA SER A 100 -3.19 -8.50 -14.85
C SER A 100 -3.52 -9.99 -14.71
N GLU A 101 -4.03 -10.57 -15.79
CA GLU A 101 -4.34 -12.00 -15.90
C GLU A 101 -3.32 -12.77 -16.77
N ASP A 102 -2.30 -12.10 -17.30
CA ASP A 102 -1.32 -12.69 -18.21
C ASP A 102 0.13 -12.65 -17.68
N GLU A 103 1.03 -13.32 -18.40
CA GLU A 103 2.44 -13.47 -18.04
C GLU A 103 3.23 -12.14 -18.06
N SER A 104 2.68 -11.06 -18.63
CA SER A 104 3.28 -9.73 -18.56
C SER A 104 2.91 -8.97 -17.28
N GLY A 105 2.05 -9.55 -16.44
CA GLY A 105 1.63 -8.96 -15.17
C GLY A 105 2.69 -8.96 -14.08
N PHE A 106 3.91 -9.44 -14.33
CA PHE A 106 4.98 -9.43 -13.33
C PHE A 106 6.37 -9.39 -13.96
N ILE A 107 7.35 -8.98 -13.13
CA ILE A 107 8.78 -9.04 -13.43
C ILE A 107 9.56 -9.50 -12.19
N ASP A 108 10.72 -10.11 -12.37
CA ASP A 108 11.68 -10.37 -11.29
C ASP A 108 12.58 -9.15 -11.06
N ILE A 109 12.42 -8.51 -9.88
CA ILE A 109 13.08 -7.24 -9.58
C ILE A 109 14.61 -7.34 -9.49
N ARG A 110 15.16 -8.56 -9.46
CA ARG A 110 16.61 -8.77 -9.40
C ARG A 110 17.29 -8.62 -10.75
N THR A 111 16.55 -8.80 -11.83
CA THR A 111 17.12 -8.92 -13.20
C THR A 111 16.46 -8.03 -14.23
N GLU A 112 15.25 -7.53 -13.96
CA GLU A 112 14.45 -6.75 -14.90
C GLU A 112 14.33 -5.28 -14.50
N ASP A 113 13.88 -4.43 -15.43
CA ASP A 113 13.76 -2.99 -15.22
C ASP A 113 12.46 -2.65 -14.47
N VAL A 114 12.58 -2.50 -13.16
CA VAL A 114 11.45 -2.17 -12.26
C VAL A 114 10.81 -0.83 -12.60
N GLN A 115 11.61 0.16 -12.96
CA GLN A 115 11.09 1.50 -13.23
C GLN A 115 10.29 1.51 -14.55
N ALA A 116 10.83 0.87 -15.59
CA ALA A 116 10.10 0.72 -16.85
C ALA A 116 8.77 -0.04 -16.64
N PHE A 117 8.78 -1.11 -15.85
CA PHE A 117 7.57 -1.87 -15.55
C PHE A 117 6.49 -1.05 -14.84
N ILE A 118 6.87 -0.16 -13.91
CA ILE A 118 5.92 0.72 -13.24
C ILE A 118 5.38 1.79 -14.20
N GLU A 119 6.22 2.35 -15.07
CA GLU A 119 5.84 3.41 -16.02
C GLU A 119 4.97 2.92 -17.18
N GLU A 120 5.02 1.62 -17.50
CA GLU A 120 4.20 0.98 -18.54
C GLU A 120 2.78 0.59 -18.10
N GLY A 121 2.49 0.65 -16.79
CA GLY A 121 1.17 0.35 -16.21
C GLY A 121 0.34 1.61 -16.04
#